data_AF-A0A1Y1Y0Q6-F1
#
_entry.id   AF-A0A1Y1Y0Q6-F1
#
_cell.length_a   1.000
_cell.length_b   1.000
_cell.length_c   1.000
_cell.angle_alpha   90.00
_cell.angle_beta   90.00
_cell.angle_gamma   90.00
#
_symmetry.space_group_name_H-M   'P 1'
#
loop_
_entity.id
_entity.type
_entity.pdbx_description
1 polymer ?
#
loop_
_entity_poly.entity_id
_entity_poly.type
_entity_poly.pdbx_seq_one_letter_code
_entity_poly.pdbx_strand_id
1 'polypeptide(L)'
;MHKINIILPIKIKYLLILIYITLKGSIRGELRQAAIDRFSDKNSESFVFLLCTRAGGVGINLTVADTVIIFDSDWNPQNDLQAQARVHRIGQTKTVQIYRLITANTYEREMFDRAGLKLGLDKAILQKNGCLWK
;
A
#
# COMPACT_ATOMS: atom_id res chain seq x y z
N MET A 1 -15.40 6.63 4.94
CA MET A 1 -14.65 6.74 3.68
C MET A 1 -13.72 5.55 3.54
N HIS A 2 -13.97 4.71 2.54
CA HIS A 2 -13.15 3.52 2.25
C HIS A 2 -11.96 3.96 1.39
N LYS A 3 -10.78 4.09 1.99
CA LYS A 3 -9.55 4.49 1.31
C LYS A 3 -9.01 3.34 0.47
N ILE A 4 -8.69 3.59 -0.80
CA ILE A 4 -8.26 2.57 -1.78
C ILE A 4 -6.75 2.72 -2.03
N ASN A 5 -6.00 1.65 -1.82
CA ASN A 5 -4.64 1.46 -2.31
C ASN A 5 -4.73 0.62 -3.60
N ILE A 6 -4.21 1.16 -4.68
CA ILE A 6 -4.21 0.51 -6.00
C ILE A 6 -2.82 -0.08 -6.19
N ILE A 7 -2.71 -1.40 -6.20
CA ILE A 7 -1.46 -2.07 -6.52
C ILE A 7 -1.52 -2.48 -7.99
N LEU A 8 -0.58 -1.98 -8.79
CA LEU A 8 -0.47 -2.23 -10.22
C LEU A 8 0.86 -2.96 -10.51
N PRO A 9 0.90 -3.95 -11.39
CA PRO A 9 2.07 -4.26 -12.18
C PRO A 9 2.10 -3.31 -13.38
N ILE A 10 3.24 -2.73 -13.76
CA ILE A 10 3.24 -1.65 -14.78
C ILE A 10 3.01 -2.17 -16.23
N LYS A 11 2.02 -1.58 -16.91
CA LYS A 11 2.08 -0.95 -18.26
C LYS A 11 0.79 -0.16 -18.52
N ILE A 12 0.88 1.16 -18.61
CA ILE A 12 -0.26 2.07 -18.82
C ILE A 12 -0.64 2.12 -20.30
N LYS A 13 -1.89 1.78 -20.63
CA LYS A 13 -2.58 2.31 -21.82
C LYS A 13 -4.11 2.17 -21.67
N TYR A 14 -4.75 3.25 -21.22
CA TYR A 14 -6.18 3.60 -21.33
C TYR A 14 -7.25 2.58 -20.84
N LEU A 15 -7.76 2.87 -19.64
CA LEU A 15 -9.17 2.88 -19.20
C LEU A 15 -10.21 2.17 -20.11
N LEU A 16 -10.59 0.92 -19.76
CA LEU A 16 -11.98 0.40 -19.56
C LEU A 16 -12.05 -1.13 -19.42
N ILE A 17 -10.95 -1.87 -19.61
CA ILE A 17 -10.93 -3.35 -19.60
C ILE A 17 -9.78 -3.83 -18.70
N LEU A 18 -9.86 -3.58 -17.40
CA LEU A 18 -8.87 -4.11 -16.45
C LEU A 18 -9.55 -5.13 -15.55
N ILE A 19 -9.09 -6.37 -15.63
CA ILE A 19 -9.48 -7.41 -14.67
C ILE A 19 -8.81 -7.05 -13.35
N TYR A 20 -9.63 -6.76 -12.35
CA TYR A 20 -9.17 -6.35 -11.03
C TYR A 20 -9.75 -7.28 -9.96
N ILE A 21 -8.98 -7.44 -8.89
CA ILE A 21 -9.41 -8.12 -7.68
C ILE A 21 -9.54 -7.04 -6.60
N THR A 22 -10.64 -7.08 -5.84
CA THR A 22 -10.87 -6.15 -4.74
C THR A 22 -10.93 -6.89 -3.40
N LEU A 23 -10.26 -6.32 -2.40
CA LEU A 23 -10.23 -6.83 -1.04
C LEU A 23 -10.73 -5.76 -0.08
N LYS A 24 -11.95 -5.97 0.42
CA LYS A 24 -12.60 -5.15 1.44
C LYS A 24 -12.52 -5.82 2.82
N GLY A 25 -12.57 -5.00 3.87
CA GLY A 25 -12.45 -5.48 5.25
C GLY A 25 -13.59 -6.39 5.72
N SER A 26 -14.75 -6.35 5.06
CA SER A 26 -15.92 -7.19 5.34
C SER A 26 -15.83 -8.60 4.74
N ILE A 27 -14.82 -8.90 3.92
CA ILE A 27 -14.68 -10.20 3.26
C ILE A 27 -14.13 -11.23 4.26
N ARG A 28 -14.77 -12.41 4.28
CA ARG A 28 -14.37 -13.59 5.08
C ARG A 28 -12.92 -14.01 4.78
N GLY A 29 -12.25 -14.59 5.77
CA GLY A 29 -10.83 -14.96 5.67
C GLY A 29 -10.51 -15.91 4.50
N GLU A 30 -11.37 -16.88 4.23
CA GLU A 30 -11.19 -17.85 3.13
C GLU A 30 -11.21 -17.18 1.75
N LEU A 31 -12.23 -16.34 1.50
CA LEU A 31 -12.36 -15.59 0.24
C LEU A 31 -11.21 -14.58 0.07
N ARG A 32 -10.68 -14.08 1.17
CA ARG A 32 -9.51 -13.21 1.18
C ARG A 32 -8.27 -13.95 0.68
N GLN A 33 -8.02 -15.14 1.21
CA GLN A 33 -6.87 -15.95 0.79
C GLN A 33 -7.00 -16.35 -0.67
N ALA A 34 -8.19 -16.81 -1.11
CA ALA A 34 -8.45 -17.13 -2.50
C ALA A 34 -8.20 -15.95 -3.46
N ALA A 35 -8.53 -14.72 -3.04
CA ALA A 35 -8.24 -13.50 -3.81
C ALA A 35 -6.73 -13.20 -3.91
N ILE A 36 -5.97 -13.45 -2.83
CA ILE A 36 -4.51 -13.28 -2.80
C ILE A 36 -3.84 -14.33 -3.67
N ASP A 37 -4.28 -15.59 -3.57
CA ASP A 37 -3.74 -16.70 -4.35
C ASP A 37 -3.99 -16.48 -5.85
N ARG A 38 -5.21 -16.04 -6.22
CA ARG A 38 -5.54 -15.68 -7.60
C ARG A 38 -4.70 -14.52 -8.12
N PHE A 39 -4.34 -13.55 -7.29
CA PHE A 39 -3.45 -12.46 -7.69
C PHE A 39 -1.97 -12.88 -7.76
N SER A 40 -1.58 -13.86 -6.95
CA SER A 40 -0.20 -14.35 -6.89
C SER A 40 0.12 -15.40 -7.97
N ASP A 41 -0.90 -15.97 -8.60
CA ASP A 41 -0.74 -16.87 -9.74
C ASP A 41 -0.10 -16.14 -10.92
N LYS A 42 0.97 -16.72 -11.47
CA LYS A 42 1.69 -16.19 -12.63
C LYS A 42 0.84 -16.17 -13.89
N ASN A 43 -0.17 -17.03 -13.96
CA ASN A 43 -1.12 -17.10 -15.08
C ASN A 43 -2.35 -16.22 -14.88
N SER A 44 -2.39 -15.42 -13.80
CA SER A 44 -3.52 -14.54 -13.54
C SER A 44 -3.61 -13.43 -14.58
N GLU A 45 -4.78 -13.26 -15.18
CA GLU A 45 -5.09 -12.10 -16.01
C GLU A 45 -5.37 -10.84 -15.17
N SER A 46 -5.38 -10.98 -13.84
CA SER A 46 -5.69 -9.89 -12.93
C SER A 46 -4.53 -8.91 -12.85
N PHE A 47 -4.72 -7.74 -13.47
CA PHE A 47 -3.74 -6.68 -13.47
C PHE A 47 -3.79 -5.88 -12.18
N VAL A 48 -4.97 -5.54 -11.66
CA VAL A 48 -5.06 -4.62 -10.51
C VAL A 48 -5.48 -5.34 -9.25
N PHE A 49 -4.78 -5.09 -8.14
CA PHE A 49 -5.24 -5.47 -6.81
C PHE A 49 -5.65 -4.23 -6.01
N LEU A 50 -6.95 -4.07 -5.80
CA LEU A 50 -7.54 -2.97 -5.05
C LEU A 50 -7.69 -3.36 -3.59
N LEU A 51 -6.97 -2.66 -2.72
CA LEU A 51 -7.01 -2.86 -1.27
C LEU A 51 -7.62 -1.68 -0.56
N CYS A 52 -8.48 -1.94 0.41
CA CYS A 52 -8.80 -0.91 1.38
C CYS A 52 -7.67 -0.79 2.42
N THR A 53 -7.20 0.42 2.75
CA THR A 53 -6.10 0.64 3.73
C THR A 53 -6.39 -0.03 5.08
N ARG A 54 -7.67 -0.05 5.50
CA ARG A 54 -8.14 -0.73 6.72
C ARG A 54 -8.14 -2.26 6.62
N ALA A 55 -8.30 -2.82 5.41
CA ALA A 55 -8.21 -4.27 5.16
C ALA A 55 -6.74 -4.74 5.02
N GLY A 56 -5.84 -3.85 4.59
CA GLY A 56 -4.40 -4.12 4.48
C GLY A 56 -3.66 -4.25 5.82
N GLY A 57 -4.26 -3.82 6.93
CA GLY A 57 -3.69 -3.95 8.28
C GLY A 57 -3.59 -5.38 8.80
N VAL A 58 -4.23 -6.36 8.13
CA VAL A 58 -4.41 -7.73 8.63
C VAL A 58 -3.22 -8.67 8.33
N GLY A 59 -2.13 -8.19 7.74
CA GLY A 59 -0.93 -9.05 7.63
C GLY A 59 -0.74 -9.79 6.29
N ILE A 60 -1.27 -9.28 5.17
CA ILE A 60 -1.22 -10.00 3.88
C ILE A 60 0.17 -9.95 3.21
N ASN A 61 0.45 -10.88 2.30
CA ASN A 61 1.70 -10.93 1.54
C ASN A 61 1.42 -10.70 0.05
N LEU A 62 2.07 -9.69 -0.56
CA LEU A 62 1.83 -9.27 -1.94
C LEU A 62 3.16 -9.07 -2.68
N THR A 63 4.08 -10.03 -2.55
CA THR A 63 5.42 -10.02 -3.16
C THR A 63 5.42 -10.18 -4.67
N VAL A 64 4.27 -10.35 -5.33
CA VAL A 64 4.19 -10.45 -6.79
C VAL A 64 4.10 -9.06 -7.45
N ALA A 65 3.59 -8.07 -6.72
CA ALA A 65 3.38 -6.73 -7.24
C ALA A 65 4.64 -5.88 -7.23
N ASP A 66 4.93 -5.18 -8.32
CA ASP A 66 6.06 -4.25 -8.42
C ASP A 66 5.66 -2.79 -8.12
N THR A 67 4.41 -2.38 -8.37
CA THR A 67 4.04 -0.97 -8.21
C THR A 67 2.89 -0.78 -7.21
N VAL A 68 3.07 0.17 -6.30
CA VAL A 68 2.07 0.56 -5.30
C VAL A 68 1.66 1.99 -5.57
N ILE A 69 0.36 2.22 -5.74
CA ILE A 69 -0.23 3.54 -5.86
C ILE A 69 -1.12 3.80 -4.64
N ILE A 70 -0.74 4.80 -3.86
CA ILE A 70 -1.54 5.31 -2.74
C ILE A 70 -2.40 6.44 -3.30
N PHE A 71 -3.70 6.19 -3.37
CA PHE A 71 -4.67 7.15 -3.88
C PHE A 71 -5.02 8.19 -2.82
N ASP A 72 -5.40 7.73 -1.63
CA ASP A 72 -5.73 8.61 -0.50
C ASP A 72 -4.68 8.49 0.59
N SER A 73 -4.15 9.63 1.04
CA SER A 73 -3.20 9.64 2.16
C SER A 73 -3.90 9.43 3.50
N ASP A 74 -3.28 8.67 4.40
CA ASP A 74 -3.78 8.55 5.76
C ASP A 74 -3.27 9.65 6.69
N TRP A 75 -4.08 10.00 7.68
CA TRP A 75 -3.69 10.92 8.75
C TRP A 75 -2.62 10.28 9.63
N ASN A 76 -2.66 8.94 9.75
CA ASN A 76 -1.61 8.15 10.36
C ASN A 76 -0.66 7.57 9.30
N PRO A 77 0.56 8.13 9.14
CA PRO A 77 1.51 7.68 8.13
C PRO A 77 2.01 6.24 8.35
N GLN A 78 1.91 5.71 9.58
CA GLN A 78 2.27 4.32 9.89
C GLN A 78 1.41 3.31 9.11
N ASN A 79 0.15 3.64 8.84
CA ASN A 79 -0.76 2.77 8.09
C ASN A 79 -0.28 2.62 6.63
N ASP A 80 0.20 3.71 6.04
CA ASP A 80 0.72 3.71 4.67
C ASP A 80 2.05 2.96 4.58
N LEU A 81 2.95 3.16 5.55
CA LEU A 81 4.20 2.39 5.66
C LEU A 81 3.91 0.89 5.80
N GLN A 82 2.91 0.53 6.61
CA GLN A 82 2.51 -0.85 6.78
C GLN A 82 1.95 -1.44 5.48
N ALA A 83 1.19 -0.66 4.70
CA ALA A 83 0.68 -1.09 3.40
C ALA A 83 1.82 -1.31 2.39
N GLN A 84 2.81 -0.42 2.34
CA GLN A 84 3.99 -0.56 1.48
C GLN A 84 4.81 -1.80 1.84
N ALA A 85 4.99 -2.08 3.14
CA ALA A 85 5.71 -3.26 3.64
C ALA A 85 5.04 -4.61 3.29
N ARG A 86 3.82 -4.60 2.74
CA ARG A 86 3.17 -5.82 2.20
C ARG A 86 3.74 -6.23 0.85
N VAL A 87 4.20 -5.24 0.08
CA VAL A 87 4.77 -5.42 -1.26
C VAL A 87 6.29 -5.43 -1.19
N HIS A 88 6.85 -4.47 -0.44
CA HIS A 88 8.27 -4.42 -0.13
C HIS A 88 8.60 -5.38 1.01
N ARG A 89 8.59 -6.67 0.71
CA ARG A 89 8.85 -7.76 1.66
C ARG A 89 9.90 -8.74 1.12
N ILE A 90 10.57 -9.45 2.04
CA ILE A 90 11.47 -10.56 1.71
C ILE A 90 10.72 -11.58 0.84
N GLY A 91 11.24 -11.87 -0.35
CA GLY A 91 10.58 -12.70 -1.36
C GLY A 91 10.19 -11.95 -2.65
N GLN A 92 10.25 -10.61 -2.64
CA GLN A 92 10.13 -9.81 -3.84
C GLN A 92 11.44 -9.82 -4.64
N THR A 93 11.36 -10.08 -5.95
CA THR A 93 12.51 -10.10 -6.87
C THR A 93 12.59 -8.86 -7.76
N LYS A 94 11.48 -8.11 -7.89
CA LYS A 94 11.38 -6.90 -8.72
C LYS A 94 11.59 -5.64 -7.88
N THR A 95 12.09 -4.58 -8.50
CA THR A 95 12.17 -3.26 -7.87
C THR A 95 10.77 -2.73 -7.59
N VAL A 96 10.50 -2.37 -6.34
CA VAL A 96 9.19 -1.85 -5.92
C VAL A 96 9.12 -0.34 -6.11
N GLN A 97 8.18 0.14 -6.92
CA GLN A 97 7.91 1.56 -7.14
C GLN A 97 6.70 1.99 -6.32
N ILE A 98 6.80 3.10 -5.61
CA ILE A 98 5.71 3.61 -4.75
C ILE A 98 5.35 5.01 -5.21
N TYR A 99 4.13 5.16 -5.71
CA TYR A 99 3.57 6.44 -6.13
C TYR A 99 2.49 6.86 -5.14
N ARG A 100 2.52 8.12 -4.72
CA ARG A 100 1.47 8.73 -3.92
C ARG A 100 0.87 9.86 -4.72
N LEU A 101 -0.44 9.79 -4.94
CA LEU A 101 -1.17 10.86 -5.59
C LEU A 101 -1.53 11.90 -4.53
N ILE A 102 -1.22 13.16 -4.81
CA ILE A 102 -1.55 14.30 -3.95
C ILE A 102 -2.06 15.40 -4.86
N THR A 103 -3.25 15.91 -4.58
CA THR A 103 -3.80 17.04 -5.32
C THR A 103 -3.11 18.34 -4.89
N ALA A 104 -2.65 19.15 -5.84
CA ALA A 104 -2.04 20.44 -5.56
C ALA A 104 -3.09 21.45 -5.08
N ASN A 105 -2.70 22.38 -4.20
CA ASN A 105 -3.55 23.44 -3.64
C ASN A 105 -4.82 22.92 -2.92
N THR A 106 -4.79 21.71 -2.36
CA THR A 106 -5.88 21.18 -1.54
C THR A 106 -5.42 20.90 -0.12
N TYR A 107 -6.40 20.73 0.77
CA TYR A 107 -6.17 20.30 2.16
C TYR A 107 -5.37 18.99 2.27
N GLU A 108 -5.42 18.12 1.24
CA GLU A 108 -4.65 16.88 1.20
C GLU A 108 -3.14 17.13 1.30
N ARG A 109 -2.66 18.21 0.69
CA ARG A 109 -1.24 18.60 0.74
C ARG A 109 -0.83 18.99 2.15
N GLU A 110 -1.63 19.84 2.81
CA GLU A 110 -1.36 20.28 4.17
C GLU A 110 -1.40 19.11 5.17
N MET A 111 -2.36 18.19 4.98
CA MET A 111 -2.44 16.97 5.76
C MET A 111 -1.19 16.09 5.57
N PHE A 112 -0.72 15.93 4.34
CA PHE A 112 0.50 15.19 4.03
C PHE A 112 1.73 15.81 4.69
N ASP A 113 1.89 17.12 4.63
CA ASP A 113 3.03 17.82 5.24
C ASP A 113 3.02 17.65 6.78
N ARG A 114 1.84 17.73 7.42
CA ARG A 114 1.67 17.45 8.86
C ARG A 114 1.98 16.00 9.23
N ALA A 115 1.52 15.03 8.44
CA ALA A 115 1.82 13.62 8.66
C ALA A 115 3.33 13.34 8.48
N GLY A 116 3.98 14.01 7.53
CA GLY A 116 5.43 13.95 7.33
C GLY A 116 6.21 14.48 8.54
N LEU A 117 5.80 15.60 9.13
CA LEU A 117 6.38 16.12 10.38
C LEU A 117 6.26 15.10 11.51
N LYS A 118 5.09 14.45 11.66
CA LYS A 118 4.87 13.41 12.68
C LYS A 118 5.84 12.23 12.51
N LEU A 119 6.07 11.75 11.29
CA LEU A 119 7.08 10.72 11.02
C LEU A 119 8.50 11.18 11.33
N GLY A 120 8.84 12.42 10.97
CA GLY A 120 10.17 12.98 11.22
C GLY A 120 10.48 13.05 12.71
N LEU A 121 9.51 13.52 13.51
CA LEU A 121 9.60 13.53 14.96
C LEU A 121 9.74 12.12 15.55
N ASP A 122 8.95 11.15 15.08
CA ASP A 122 9.04 9.76 15.54
C ASP A 122 10.42 9.16 15.27
N LYS A 123 10.96 9.36 14.06
CA LYS A 123 12.33 8.95 13.72
C LYS A 123 13.37 9.62 14.59
N ALA A 124 13.27 10.93 14.84
CA ALA A 124 14.22 11.66 15.66
C ALA A 124 14.22 11.17 17.12
N ILE A 125 13.05 10.87 17.69
CA ILE A 125 12.92 10.34 19.06
C ILE A 125 13.45 8.91 19.14
N LEU A 126 13.07 8.05 18.19
CA LEU A 126 13.56 6.66 18.13
C LEU A 126 15.08 6.58 17.96
N GLN A 127 15.65 7.46 17.14
CA GLN A 127 17.10 7.52 16.92
C GLN A 127 17.84 8.04 18.16
N LYS A 128 17.22 8.94 18.94
CA LYS A 128 17.74 9.43 20.22
C LYS A 128 17.71 8.36 21.32
N ASN A 129 16.75 7.44 21.26
CA ASN A 129 16.62 6.32 22.20
C ASN A 129 17.38 5.05 21.76
N GLY A 130 17.92 5.01 20.53
CA GLY A 130 18.65 3.87 19.98
C GLY A 130 20.15 3.85 20.28
N CYS A 131 20.69 4.84 21.00
CA CYS A 131 22.11 4.92 21.35
C CYS A 131 22.33 4.73 22.86
N LEU A 132 21.97 3.56 23.39
CA LEU A 132 22.37 3.10 24.72
C LEU A 132 22.65 1.59 24.72
N TRP A 133 23.54 1.13 23.84
CA TRP A 133 24.33 -0.09 24.06
C TRP A 133 25.67 0.09 23.34
N LYS A 134 26.63 0.69 24.05
CA LYS A 134 28.07 0.41 23.84
C LYS A 134 28.42 -0.80 24.69
#